data_AF-A0A8J2IQ72-F1
#
_entry.id   AF-A0A8J2IQ72-F1
#
_cell.length_a   1.000
_cell.length_b   1.000
_cell.length_c   1.000
_cell.angle_alpha   90.00
_cell.angle_beta   90.00
_cell.angle_gamma   90.00
#
_symmetry.space_group_name_H-M   'P 1'
#
loop_
_entity.id
_entity.type
_entity.pdbx_description
1 polymer ?
#
loop_
_entity_poly.entity_id
_entity_poly.type
_entity_poly.pdbx_seq_one_letter_code
_entity_poly.pdbx_strand_id
1 'polypeptide(L)'
;MVVTAIVTVATCHYIQSLTGSTLPGLPPPVTDQAPPLITPKTDIAGLPTSERALVNYYLLSKELILKLVSSHLAMQYPRARDEASVIAIVLLAVLDIFESGSGAWNVHLEASKKLIEPGSINRSIVWDSSVEALLCEAATFQILGSSLARPGALNSESTLPVTQIRTSSPVAPIGCPVAILSAIETFALKRRVNGMFALQIADVEYLKDTLNRLRSYDIAAWAMNITVNESMVPYMDLIQLGTIWRLSAEIYACYVLFNLTGDASILKPSLVDDLIARYTFLEREDDNLLKCLIWPTFIAGAATINQQRRPWKAYGRNMI
;
A
#
# COMPACT_ATOMS: atom_id res chain seq x y z
N MET A 1 16.78 16.74 7.77
CA MET A 1 15.78 16.31 6.78
C MET A 1 15.23 14.93 7.11
N VAL A 2 15.99 13.84 6.96
CA VAL A 2 15.53 12.47 7.30
C VAL A 2 15.02 12.34 8.74
N VAL A 3 15.76 12.83 9.73
CA VAL A 3 15.32 12.84 11.15
C VAL A 3 13.97 13.55 11.31
N THR A 4 13.81 14.72 10.67
CA THR A 4 12.55 15.46 10.70
C THR A 4 11.41 14.66 10.06
N ALA A 5 11.65 13.97 8.94
CA ALA A 5 10.66 13.11 8.31
C ALA A 5 10.24 11.93 9.23
N ILE A 6 11.20 11.26 9.86
CA ILE A 6 10.95 10.17 10.83
C ILE A 6 10.10 10.68 12.00
N VAL A 7 10.49 11.81 12.60
CA VAL A 7 9.75 12.41 13.72
C VAL A 7 8.33 12.78 13.31
N THR A 8 8.12 13.32 12.11
CA THR A 8 6.79 13.65 11.60
C THR A 8 5.91 12.41 11.46
N VAL A 9 6.43 11.32 10.88
CA VAL A 9 5.70 10.04 10.77
C VAL A 9 5.40 9.45 12.15
N ALA A 10 6.38 9.42 13.05
CA ALA A 10 6.19 8.91 14.41
C ALA A 10 5.13 9.70 15.19
N THR A 11 5.13 11.04 15.04
CA THR A 11 4.13 11.90 15.68
C THR A 11 2.73 11.66 15.11
N CYS A 12 2.60 11.48 13.80
CA CYS A 12 1.32 11.12 13.17
C CYS A 12 0.77 9.81 13.75
N HIS A 13 1.60 8.76 13.77
CA HIS A 13 1.21 7.46 14.32
C HIS A 13 0.81 7.55 15.79
N TYR A 14 1.57 8.31 16.59
CA TYR A 14 1.28 8.52 18.00
C TYR A 14 -0.06 9.24 18.23
N ILE A 15 -0.35 10.28 17.45
CA ILE A 15 -1.63 11.00 17.54
C ILE A 15 -2.80 10.10 17.13
N GLN A 16 -2.65 9.31 16.07
CA GLN A 16 -3.67 8.35 15.64
C GLN A 16 -3.98 7.34 16.74
N SER A 17 -2.95 6.75 17.35
CA SER A 17 -3.09 5.82 18.46
C SER A 17 -3.75 6.42 19.70
N LEU A 18 -3.57 7.72 19.96
CA LEU A 18 -4.21 8.40 21.09
C LEU A 18 -5.67 8.79 20.81
N THR A 19 -5.97 9.20 19.58
CA THR A 19 -7.25 9.86 19.24
C THR A 19 -8.23 8.94 18.51
N GLY A 20 -7.78 7.77 18.06
CA GLY A 20 -8.52 6.85 17.18
C GLY A 20 -9.01 7.49 15.88
N SER A 21 -8.42 8.64 15.50
CA SER A 21 -8.89 9.49 14.42
C SER A 21 -7.78 9.74 13.40
N THR A 22 -8.14 9.65 12.12
CA THR A 22 -7.24 10.01 11.02
C THR A 22 -7.02 11.52 10.98
N LEU A 23 -5.75 11.95 10.88
CA LEU A 23 -5.39 13.36 10.73
C LEU A 23 -5.72 13.87 9.32
N PRO A 24 -6.05 15.17 9.16
CA PRO A 24 -6.35 15.72 7.84
C PRO A 24 -5.13 15.67 6.92
N GLY A 25 -5.23 14.90 5.83
CA GLY A 25 -4.19 14.80 4.80
C GLY A 25 -4.31 15.83 3.69
N LEU A 26 -3.34 15.82 2.76
CA LEU A 26 -3.39 16.67 1.58
C LEU A 26 -4.59 16.32 0.68
N PRO A 27 -5.28 17.31 0.10
CA PRO A 27 -6.31 17.05 -0.89
C PRO A 27 -5.69 16.35 -2.12
N PRO A 28 -6.43 15.45 -2.78
CA PRO A 28 -5.93 14.82 -4.01
C PRO A 28 -5.63 15.88 -5.08
N PRO A 29 -4.65 15.63 -5.97
CA PRO A 29 -4.40 16.51 -7.10
C PRO A 29 -5.68 16.65 -7.94
N VAL A 30 -6.08 17.89 -8.23
CA VAL A 30 -7.37 18.23 -8.83
C VAL A 30 -7.47 17.68 -10.25
N THR A 31 -8.43 16.80 -10.50
CA THR A 31 -9.04 16.58 -11.81
C THR A 31 -10.47 17.12 -11.76
N ASP A 32 -10.85 17.87 -12.80
CA ASP A 32 -11.95 18.85 -12.92
C ASP A 32 -13.41 18.46 -12.55
N GLN A 33 -13.67 17.40 -11.80
CA GLN A 33 -15.03 17.08 -11.32
C GLN A 33 -15.01 16.56 -9.88
N ALA A 34 -15.34 17.42 -8.93
CA ALA A 34 -15.45 17.08 -7.50
C ALA A 34 -16.85 16.59 -7.12
N PRO A 35 -17.02 15.39 -6.54
CA PRO A 35 -18.09 15.13 -5.58
C PRO A 35 -17.79 15.82 -4.23
N PRO A 36 -18.80 16.11 -3.41
CA PRO A 36 -18.65 16.95 -2.22
C PRO A 36 -17.66 16.37 -1.20
N LEU A 37 -16.83 17.27 -0.70
CA LEU A 37 -15.80 17.08 0.31
C LEU A 37 -16.46 16.64 1.64
N ILE A 38 -16.47 15.35 1.96
CA ILE A 38 -16.67 14.91 3.34
C ILE A 38 -15.29 14.90 3.99
N THR A 39 -14.82 16.06 4.41
CA THR A 39 -13.74 16.11 5.41
C THR A 39 -14.36 15.66 6.73
N PRO A 40 -13.83 14.62 7.40
CA PRO A 40 -14.15 14.47 8.81
C PRO A 40 -13.70 15.77 9.48
N LYS A 41 -14.65 16.55 10.00
CA LYS A 41 -14.36 17.66 10.89
C LYS A 41 -13.80 17.04 12.16
N THR A 42 -12.48 16.85 12.21
CA THR A 42 -11.80 16.68 13.48
C THR A 42 -12.03 17.99 14.22
N ASP A 43 -12.87 17.98 15.26
CA ASP A 43 -13.13 19.16 16.07
C ASP A 43 -11.90 19.41 16.95
N ILE A 44 -10.86 19.99 16.36
CA ILE A 44 -9.58 20.29 17.00
C ILE A 44 -9.81 21.20 18.23
N ALA A 45 -10.90 21.96 18.26
CA ALA A 45 -11.25 22.83 19.38
C ALA A 45 -11.72 22.05 20.63
N GLY A 46 -12.25 20.84 20.44
CA GLY A 46 -12.70 19.94 21.52
C GLY A 46 -11.61 19.08 22.15
N LEU A 47 -10.40 19.04 21.57
CA LEU A 47 -9.30 18.22 22.06
C LEU A 47 -8.65 18.82 23.34
N PRO A 48 -8.21 17.98 24.29
CA PRO A 48 -7.38 18.39 25.42
C PRO A 48 -6.16 19.22 24.98
N THR A 49 -5.68 20.10 25.85
CA THR A 49 -4.55 21.00 25.55
C THR A 49 -3.27 20.25 25.15
N SER A 50 -3.03 19.07 25.73
CA SER A 50 -1.91 18.18 25.35
C SER A 50 -2.03 17.65 23.92
N GLU A 51 -3.22 17.20 23.52
CA GLU A 51 -3.48 16.68 22.17
C GLU A 51 -3.40 17.78 21.11
N ARG A 52 -3.90 18.98 21.41
CA ARG A 52 -3.73 20.15 20.52
C ARG A 52 -2.27 20.53 20.33
N ALA A 53 -1.45 20.45 21.39
CA ALA A 53 -0.02 20.70 21.29
C ALA A 53 0.67 19.67 20.40
N LEU A 54 0.29 18.39 20.50
CA LEU A 54 0.81 17.33 19.62
C LEU A 54 0.40 17.53 18.16
N VAL A 55 -0.86 17.86 17.89
CA VAL A 55 -1.34 18.17 16.53
C VAL A 55 -0.59 19.37 15.94
N ASN A 56 -0.38 20.44 16.73
CA ASN A 56 0.40 21.58 16.27
C ASN A 56 1.86 21.22 15.99
N TYR A 57 2.49 20.43 16.86
CA TYR A 57 3.85 19.94 16.65
C TYR A 57 3.96 19.11 15.37
N TYR A 58 2.98 18.24 15.13
CA TYR A 58 2.86 17.45 13.92
C TYR A 58 2.79 18.33 12.67
N LEU A 59 1.87 19.30 12.63
CA LEU A 59 1.68 20.20 11.49
C LEU A 59 2.93 21.04 11.20
N LEU A 60 3.57 21.59 12.24
CA LEU A 60 4.81 22.34 12.11
C LEU A 60 5.96 21.47 11.58
N SER A 61 6.06 20.22 12.06
CA SER A 61 7.08 19.28 11.61
C SER A 61 6.85 18.88 10.14
N LYS A 62 5.58 18.69 9.72
CA LYS A 62 5.19 18.45 8.32
C LYS A 62 5.54 19.63 7.41
N GLU A 63 5.20 20.85 7.82
CA GLU A 63 5.55 22.06 7.07
C GLU A 63 7.07 22.22 6.92
N LEU A 64 7.81 21.98 8.02
CA LEU A 64 9.26 22.06 8.04
C LEU A 64 9.89 21.06 7.07
N ILE A 65 9.47 19.80 7.08
CA ILE A 65 10.05 18.79 6.18
C ILE A 65 9.79 19.13 4.71
N LEU A 66 8.60 19.62 4.36
CA LEU A 66 8.27 20.04 3.00
C LEU A 66 9.15 21.20 2.55
N LYS A 67 9.36 22.21 3.40
CA LYS A 67 10.29 23.33 3.14
C LYS A 67 11.72 22.85 2.96
N LEU A 68 12.18 21.93 3.81
CA LEU A 68 13.53 21.37 3.71
C LEU A 68 13.70 20.60 2.39
N VAL A 69 12.77 19.71 2.03
CA VAL A 69 12.84 18.97 0.75
C VAL A 69 12.81 19.93 -0.44
N SER A 70 11.88 20.90 -0.45
CA SER A 70 11.76 21.88 -1.55
C SER A 70 13.03 22.71 -1.73
N SER A 71 13.57 23.26 -0.64
CA SER A 71 14.82 24.02 -0.68
C SER A 71 16.01 23.15 -1.14
N HIS A 72 16.04 21.88 -0.73
CA HIS A 72 17.10 20.96 -1.11
C HIS A 72 17.08 20.65 -2.61
N LEU A 73 15.89 20.37 -3.17
CA LEU A 73 15.70 20.09 -4.60
C LEU A 73 16.01 21.31 -5.48
N ALA A 74 15.89 22.53 -4.96
CA ALA A 74 16.21 23.76 -5.68
C ALA A 74 17.73 24.03 -5.79
N MET A 75 18.57 23.39 -4.97
CA MET A 75 20.02 23.58 -4.98
C MET A 75 20.71 22.62 -5.96
N GLN A 76 21.35 23.13 -7.02
CA GLN A 76 22.04 22.32 -8.04
C GLN A 76 23.46 21.87 -7.62
N TYR A 77 23.63 21.00 -6.61
CA TYR A 77 24.94 20.41 -6.20
C TYR A 77 24.81 18.95 -5.67
N PRO A 78 25.89 18.11 -5.63
CA PRO A 78 25.85 16.71 -6.09
C PRO A 78 25.50 15.59 -5.08
N ARG A 79 24.81 14.57 -5.61
CA ARG A 79 24.83 13.09 -5.40
C ARG A 79 24.62 12.47 -4.01
N ALA A 80 25.38 12.82 -2.97
CA ALA A 80 25.15 12.29 -1.62
C ALA A 80 23.86 12.84 -0.97
N ARG A 81 23.29 13.85 -1.63
CA ARG A 81 22.10 14.62 -1.25
C ARG A 81 20.79 14.05 -1.82
N ASP A 82 20.91 13.16 -2.80
CA ASP A 82 19.76 12.54 -3.46
C ASP A 82 19.15 11.45 -2.56
N GLU A 83 19.96 10.71 -1.80
CA GLU A 83 19.50 9.66 -0.89
C GLU A 83 18.64 10.19 0.25
N ALA A 84 19.12 11.22 0.97
CA ALA A 84 18.34 11.84 2.04
C ALA A 84 17.00 12.39 1.52
N SER A 85 16.98 12.93 0.30
CA SER A 85 15.79 13.46 -0.36
C SER A 85 14.83 12.34 -0.73
N VAL A 86 15.32 11.25 -1.33
CA VAL A 86 14.53 10.05 -1.63
C VAL A 86 13.92 9.48 -0.36
N ILE A 87 14.70 9.28 0.71
CA ILE A 87 14.20 8.78 2.00
C ILE A 87 13.10 9.70 2.54
N ALA A 88 13.34 11.01 2.56
CA ALA A 88 12.37 11.97 3.08
C ALA A 88 11.07 12.00 2.25
N ILE A 89 11.16 11.91 0.92
CA ILE A 89 10.00 11.89 0.03
C ILE A 89 9.22 10.58 0.18
N VAL A 90 9.90 9.44 0.33
CA VAL A 90 9.23 8.15 0.59
C VAL A 90 8.52 8.18 1.94
N LEU A 91 9.13 8.74 2.99
CA LEU A 91 8.49 8.91 4.28
C LEU A 91 7.27 9.85 4.22
N LEU A 92 7.31 10.89 3.37
CA LEU A 92 6.15 11.74 3.09
C LEU A 92 5.03 10.98 2.36
N ALA A 93 5.37 10.05 1.44
CA ALA A 93 4.38 9.19 0.81
C ALA A 93 3.70 8.28 1.84
N VAL A 94 4.46 7.67 2.74
CA VAL A 94 3.95 6.86 3.86
C VAL A 94 3.06 7.70 4.79
N LEU A 95 3.47 8.94 5.07
CA LEU A 95 2.69 9.86 5.88
C LEU A 95 1.31 10.15 5.25
N ASP A 96 1.26 10.48 3.97
CA ASP A 96 0.01 10.76 3.26
C ASP A 96 -0.91 9.52 3.18
N ILE A 97 -0.33 8.31 3.13
CA ILE A 97 -1.09 7.05 3.25
C ILE A 97 -1.77 6.97 4.61
N PHE A 98 -1.04 7.25 5.70
CA PHE A 98 -1.58 7.18 7.06
C PHE A 98 -2.60 8.29 7.36
N GLU A 99 -2.41 9.51 6.88
CA GLU A 99 -3.34 10.61 7.15
C GLU A 99 -4.70 10.39 6.49
N SER A 100 -4.73 10.11 5.19
CA SER A 100 -5.99 10.18 4.43
C SER A 100 -6.16 9.10 3.37
N GLY A 101 -5.07 8.48 2.91
CA GLY A 101 -5.12 7.56 1.77
C GLY A 101 -5.67 8.21 0.48
N SER A 102 -5.72 9.55 0.40
CA SER A 102 -6.43 10.33 -0.64
C SER A 102 -5.84 10.17 -2.05
N GLY A 103 -4.67 9.55 -2.18
CA GLY A 103 -3.92 9.42 -3.42
C GLY A 103 -2.75 10.42 -3.53
N ALA A 104 -2.65 11.41 -2.63
CA ALA A 104 -1.54 12.38 -2.61
C ALA A 104 -0.15 11.69 -2.49
N TRP A 105 -0.09 10.55 -1.79
CA TRP A 105 1.08 9.67 -1.71
C TRP A 105 1.70 9.33 -3.08
N ASN A 106 0.88 9.22 -4.13
CA ASN A 106 1.37 8.88 -5.46
C ASN A 106 2.26 10.00 -6.03
N VAL A 107 1.99 11.27 -5.72
CA VAL A 107 2.82 12.40 -6.15
C VAL A 107 4.23 12.28 -5.57
N HIS A 108 4.33 11.91 -4.28
CA HIS A 108 5.61 11.68 -3.61
C HIS A 108 6.35 10.48 -4.20
N LEU A 109 5.66 9.38 -4.50
CA LEU A 109 6.29 8.23 -5.15
C LEU A 109 6.75 8.54 -6.58
N GLU A 110 5.99 9.29 -7.38
CA GLU A 110 6.44 9.74 -8.70
C GLU A 110 7.67 10.66 -8.61
N ALA A 111 7.72 11.56 -7.62
CA ALA A 111 8.90 12.38 -7.37
C ALA A 111 10.12 11.51 -7.01
N SER A 112 9.92 10.49 -6.17
CA SER A 112 10.99 9.54 -5.79
C SER A 112 11.52 8.78 -7.01
N LYS A 113 10.65 8.31 -7.90
CA LYS A 113 11.05 7.64 -9.15
C LYS A 113 11.96 8.50 -10.02
N LYS A 114 11.57 9.75 -10.27
CA LYS A 114 12.35 10.69 -11.08
C LYS A 114 13.74 10.95 -10.49
N LEU A 115 13.86 10.88 -9.16
CA LEU A 115 15.17 10.94 -8.50
C LEU A 115 15.98 9.67 -8.70
N ILE A 116 15.34 8.49 -8.77
CA ILE A 116 16.00 7.18 -8.89
C ILE A 116 16.31 6.79 -10.36
N GLU A 117 15.62 7.36 -11.36
CA GLU A 117 15.73 6.97 -12.77
C GLU A 117 17.17 7.06 -13.35
N PRO A 118 17.58 6.09 -14.20
CA PRO A 118 18.93 6.04 -14.75
C PRO A 118 19.22 7.27 -15.62
N GLY A 119 20.22 8.06 -15.24
CA GLY A 119 20.54 9.35 -15.88
C GLY A 119 20.33 10.57 -14.96
N SER A 120 19.53 10.42 -13.90
CA SER A 120 19.46 11.35 -12.76
C SER A 120 20.57 11.01 -11.73
N ILE A 121 20.81 9.71 -11.53
CA ILE A 121 21.86 9.15 -10.67
C ILE A 121 22.84 8.34 -11.54
N ASN A 122 24.14 8.60 -11.41
CA ASN A 122 25.17 7.82 -12.10
C ASN A 122 25.31 6.44 -11.43
N ARG A 123 25.37 5.38 -12.25
CA ARG A 123 25.01 3.96 -12.00
C ARG A 123 25.85 3.17 -10.96
N SER A 124 26.44 3.84 -9.97
CA SER A 124 27.36 3.27 -8.98
C SER A 124 26.89 3.44 -7.53
N ILE A 125 25.67 3.89 -7.28
CA ILE A 125 25.14 3.97 -5.90
C ILE A 125 24.70 2.56 -5.49
N VAL A 126 25.54 1.93 -4.66
CA VAL A 126 25.11 0.84 -3.79
C VAL A 126 24.32 1.51 -2.68
N TRP A 127 23.00 1.33 -2.68
CA TRP A 127 22.14 1.82 -1.61
C TRP A 127 22.47 1.06 -0.33
N ASP A 128 22.36 1.70 0.83
CA ASP A 128 22.37 0.94 2.07
C ASP A 128 21.15 0.01 2.11
N SER A 129 21.34 -1.15 2.72
CA SER A 129 20.33 -2.19 2.96
C SER A 129 19.02 -1.65 3.54
N SER A 130 19.10 -0.63 4.41
CA SER A 130 17.93 0.00 5.02
C SER A 130 17.15 0.87 4.03
N VAL A 131 17.83 1.51 3.08
CA VAL A 131 17.19 2.32 2.03
C VAL A 131 16.57 1.43 0.96
N GLU A 132 17.24 0.31 0.61
CA GLU A 132 16.67 -0.71 -0.25
C GLU A 132 15.38 -1.31 0.35
N ALA A 133 15.39 -1.64 1.64
CA ALA A 133 14.21 -2.12 2.36
C ALA A 133 13.06 -1.10 2.33
N LEU A 134 13.36 0.18 2.59
CA LEU A 134 12.38 1.27 2.54
C LEU A 134 11.79 1.45 1.13
N LEU A 135 12.61 1.35 0.08
CA LEU A 135 12.15 1.44 -1.30
C LEU A 135 11.28 0.23 -1.69
N CYS A 136 11.62 -0.97 -1.21
CA CYS A 136 10.79 -2.16 -1.36
C CYS A 136 9.42 -2.01 -0.66
N GLU A 137 9.39 -1.44 0.54
CA GLU A 137 8.14 -1.10 1.25
C GLU A 137 7.31 -0.11 0.45
N ALA A 138 7.91 0.99 0.00
CA ALA A 138 7.25 2.02 -0.78
C ALA A 138 6.65 1.47 -2.08
N ALA A 139 7.38 0.60 -2.78
CA ALA A 139 6.88 -0.03 -3.99
C ALA A 139 5.72 -1.01 -3.72
N THR A 140 5.79 -1.73 -2.60
CA THR A 140 4.69 -2.58 -2.15
C THR A 140 3.44 -1.74 -1.87
N PHE A 141 3.57 -0.65 -1.12
CA PHE A 141 2.47 0.29 -0.89
C PHE A 141 1.94 0.90 -2.18
N GLN A 142 2.81 1.19 -3.15
CA GLN A 142 2.37 1.65 -4.47
C GLN A 142 1.49 0.62 -5.18
N ILE A 143 1.91 -0.65 -5.21
CA ILE A 143 1.13 -1.74 -5.83
C ILE A 143 -0.22 -1.87 -5.14
N LEU A 144 -0.24 -1.94 -3.81
CA LEU A 144 -1.48 -2.11 -3.05
C LEU A 144 -2.40 -0.89 -3.17
N GLY A 145 -1.88 0.31 -2.98
CA GLY A 145 -2.64 1.55 -3.12
C GLY A 145 -3.18 1.72 -4.55
N SER A 146 -2.39 1.32 -5.56
CA SER A 146 -2.82 1.36 -6.96
C SER A 146 -3.99 0.46 -7.29
N SER A 147 -4.03 -0.70 -6.65
CA SER A 147 -5.07 -1.70 -6.90
C SER A 147 -6.42 -1.24 -6.34
N LEU A 148 -6.40 -0.34 -5.34
CA LEU A 148 -7.57 0.23 -4.67
C LEU A 148 -7.97 1.61 -5.21
N ALA A 149 -7.05 2.35 -5.81
CA ALA A 149 -7.32 3.66 -6.41
C ALA A 149 -8.43 3.57 -7.48
N ARG A 150 -9.18 4.65 -7.70
CA ARG A 150 -10.19 4.70 -8.76
C ARG A 150 -9.51 4.60 -10.14
N PRO A 151 -10.11 3.91 -11.14
CA PRO A 151 -9.59 3.96 -12.51
C PRO A 151 -9.46 5.42 -12.98
N GLY A 152 -8.36 5.74 -13.67
CA GLY A 152 -8.05 7.11 -14.12
C GLY A 152 -7.54 8.07 -13.05
N ALA A 153 -7.51 7.71 -11.76
CA ALA A 153 -6.99 8.59 -10.70
C ALA A 153 -5.45 8.66 -10.66
N LEU A 154 -4.76 7.74 -11.34
CA LEU A 154 -3.31 7.63 -11.33
C LEU A 154 -2.78 7.80 -12.75
N ASN A 155 -1.88 8.77 -12.92
CA ASN A 155 -1.42 9.24 -14.24
C ASN A 155 -0.19 8.48 -14.78
N SER A 156 0.38 7.55 -14.00
CA SER A 156 1.66 6.89 -14.31
C SER A 156 1.49 5.37 -14.37
N GLU A 157 1.90 4.78 -15.50
CA GLU A 157 1.99 3.33 -15.70
C GLU A 157 3.20 2.72 -14.99
N SER A 158 4.19 3.53 -14.63
CA SER A 158 5.39 3.04 -13.96
C SER A 158 5.05 2.58 -12.54
N THR A 159 5.61 1.47 -12.11
CA THR A 159 5.85 1.19 -10.69
C THR A 159 7.28 1.61 -10.35
N LEU A 160 7.57 1.90 -9.08
CA LEU A 160 8.97 2.05 -8.65
C LEU A 160 9.73 0.84 -9.20
N PRO A 161 10.93 1.00 -9.81
CA PRO A 161 11.62 -0.09 -10.48
C PRO A 161 12.12 -1.12 -9.45
N VAL A 162 11.21 -1.95 -8.95
CA VAL A 162 11.52 -2.98 -7.96
C VAL A 162 12.24 -4.15 -8.63
N THR A 163 12.35 -4.19 -9.96
CA THR A 163 13.10 -5.25 -10.68
C THR A 163 14.60 -5.24 -10.39
N GLN A 164 15.18 -4.13 -9.93
CA GLN A 164 16.58 -4.08 -9.48
C GLN A 164 16.77 -4.24 -7.96
N ILE A 165 15.70 -4.08 -7.16
CA ILE A 165 15.77 -4.10 -5.68
C ILE A 165 15.21 -5.43 -5.11
N ARG A 166 14.60 -6.29 -5.95
CA ARG A 166 13.90 -7.54 -5.58
C ARG A 166 14.79 -8.76 -5.26
N THR A 167 16.12 -8.63 -5.18
CA THR A 167 17.00 -9.81 -5.28
C THR A 167 17.51 -10.43 -3.97
N SER A 168 17.10 -9.97 -2.78
CA SER A 168 17.66 -10.52 -1.53
C SER A 168 16.69 -11.18 -0.54
N SER A 169 15.37 -10.94 -0.60
CA SER A 169 14.41 -11.59 0.31
C SER A 169 13.27 -12.30 -0.42
N PRO A 170 12.92 -13.55 -0.03
CA PRO A 170 11.77 -14.29 -0.56
C PRO A 170 10.41 -13.72 -0.08
N VAL A 171 10.40 -12.69 0.76
CA VAL A 171 9.20 -12.09 1.37
C VAL A 171 9.15 -10.59 1.04
N ALA A 172 8.00 -10.09 0.59
CA ALA A 172 7.79 -8.65 0.59
C ALA A 172 7.71 -8.14 2.05
N PRO A 173 8.11 -6.90 2.37
CA PRO A 173 8.15 -6.37 3.74
C PRO A 173 6.85 -6.50 4.56
N ILE A 174 5.73 -6.67 3.88
CA ILE A 174 4.39 -6.87 4.45
C ILE A 174 3.96 -8.34 4.54
N GLY A 175 4.86 -9.31 4.40
CA GLY A 175 4.52 -10.74 4.48
C GLY A 175 3.74 -11.30 3.29
N CYS A 176 3.68 -10.57 2.16
CA CYS A 176 3.03 -11.03 0.93
C CYS A 176 4.03 -11.84 0.08
N PRO A 177 3.65 -13.03 -0.43
CA PRO A 177 4.47 -13.74 -1.41
C PRO A 177 4.68 -12.88 -2.67
N VAL A 178 5.93 -12.74 -3.13
CA VAL A 178 6.29 -11.87 -4.26
C VAL A 178 5.50 -12.21 -5.54
N ALA A 179 5.25 -13.49 -5.79
CA ALA A 179 4.46 -13.94 -6.93
C ALA A 179 3.00 -13.45 -6.87
N ILE A 180 2.42 -13.41 -5.67
CA ILE A 180 1.06 -12.90 -5.44
C ILE A 180 1.04 -11.38 -5.62
N LEU A 181 2.02 -10.66 -5.05
CA LEU A 181 2.13 -9.22 -5.22
C LEU A 181 2.27 -8.82 -6.70
N SER A 182 3.07 -9.58 -7.48
CA SER A 182 3.21 -9.38 -8.92
C SER A 182 1.91 -9.63 -9.70
N ALA A 183 1.12 -10.63 -9.28
CA ALA A 183 -0.22 -10.84 -9.84
C ALA A 183 -1.14 -9.64 -9.55
N ILE A 184 -1.17 -9.14 -8.31
CA ILE A 184 -1.94 -7.94 -7.93
C ILE A 184 -1.56 -6.74 -8.80
N GLU A 185 -0.25 -6.48 -8.95
CA GLU A 185 0.29 -5.42 -9.81
C GLU A 185 -0.21 -5.56 -11.25
N THR A 186 -0.15 -6.77 -11.81
CA THR A 186 -0.62 -7.07 -13.17
C THR A 186 -2.09 -6.72 -13.37
N PHE A 187 -2.96 -7.15 -12.44
CA PHE A 187 -4.39 -6.84 -12.50
C PHE A 187 -4.66 -5.34 -12.27
N ALA A 188 -3.94 -4.71 -11.34
CA ALA A 188 -4.07 -3.29 -11.05
C ALA A 188 -3.72 -2.42 -12.28
N LEU A 189 -2.62 -2.75 -12.98
CA LEU A 189 -2.22 -2.07 -14.21
C LEU A 189 -3.32 -2.16 -15.27
N LYS A 190 -3.87 -3.35 -15.53
CA LYS A 190 -4.94 -3.51 -16.53
C LYS A 190 -6.25 -2.84 -16.12
N ARG A 191 -6.60 -2.84 -14.83
CA ARG A 191 -7.79 -2.13 -14.31
C ARG A 191 -7.68 -0.60 -14.49
N ARG A 192 -6.48 -0.02 -14.44
CA ARG A 192 -6.27 1.43 -14.57
C ARG A 192 -6.52 1.97 -15.98
N VAL A 193 -6.27 1.17 -17.02
CA VAL A 193 -6.29 1.58 -18.44
C VAL A 193 -7.72 1.74 -18.99
N ASN A 194 -8.70 2.08 -18.15
CA ASN A 194 -10.11 1.98 -18.50
C ASN A 194 -10.58 3.15 -19.40
N GLY A 195 -11.01 2.84 -20.64
CA GLY A 195 -12.07 3.62 -21.31
C GLY A 195 -11.94 3.92 -22.82
N MET A 196 -10.74 4.00 -23.40
CA MET A 196 -10.61 4.47 -24.81
C MET A 196 -9.95 3.49 -25.78
N PHE A 197 -9.22 2.48 -25.30
CA PHE A 197 -8.63 1.45 -26.15
C PHE A 197 -9.27 0.11 -25.83
N ALA A 198 -9.78 -0.57 -26.86
CA ALA A 198 -10.30 -1.92 -26.74
C ALA A 198 -9.20 -2.82 -26.13
N LEU A 199 -9.47 -3.38 -24.95
CA LEU A 199 -8.66 -4.45 -24.38
C LEU A 199 -8.54 -5.56 -25.43
N GLN A 200 -7.30 -5.91 -25.78
CA GLN A 200 -7.06 -6.96 -26.75
C GLN A 200 -7.41 -8.32 -26.12
N ILE A 201 -7.90 -9.26 -26.93
CA ILE A 201 -8.20 -10.63 -26.48
C ILE A 201 -6.98 -11.26 -25.78
N ALA A 202 -5.77 -11.00 -26.30
CA ALA A 202 -4.51 -11.46 -25.72
C ALA A 202 -4.28 -10.96 -24.28
N ASP A 203 -4.73 -9.75 -23.93
CA ASP A 203 -4.63 -9.23 -22.57
C ASP A 203 -5.55 -9.99 -21.61
N VAL A 204 -6.76 -10.33 -22.05
CA VAL A 204 -7.72 -11.10 -21.24
C VAL A 204 -7.22 -12.52 -21.02
N GLU A 205 -6.65 -13.17 -22.04
CA GLU A 205 -6.04 -14.50 -21.92
C GLU A 205 -4.86 -14.50 -20.96
N TYR A 206 -3.98 -13.49 -21.05
CA TYR A 206 -2.86 -13.32 -20.12
C TYR A 206 -3.32 -13.14 -18.67
N LEU A 207 -4.40 -12.36 -18.44
CA LEU A 207 -4.99 -12.21 -17.11
C LEU A 207 -5.62 -13.52 -16.60
N LYS A 208 -6.27 -14.30 -17.47
CA LYS A 208 -6.80 -15.63 -17.11
C LYS A 208 -5.68 -16.60 -16.74
N ASP A 209 -4.59 -16.62 -17.48
CA ASP A 209 -3.40 -17.41 -17.13
C ASP A 209 -2.83 -16.97 -15.77
N THR A 210 -2.68 -15.66 -15.56
CA THR A 210 -2.20 -15.11 -14.29
C THR A 210 -3.09 -15.51 -13.11
N LEU A 211 -4.42 -15.50 -13.29
CA LEU A 211 -5.37 -16.00 -12.30
C LEU A 211 -5.19 -17.51 -12.03
N ASN A 212 -4.95 -18.32 -13.05
CA ASN A 212 -4.71 -19.75 -12.87
C ASN A 212 -3.41 -20.01 -12.11
N ARG A 213 -2.33 -19.29 -12.43
CA ARG A 213 -1.06 -19.35 -11.69
C ARG A 213 -1.23 -18.96 -10.22
N LEU A 214 -2.04 -17.94 -9.94
CA LEU A 214 -2.36 -17.53 -8.58
C LEU A 214 -3.11 -18.63 -7.80
N ARG A 215 -4.08 -19.30 -8.45
CA ARG A 215 -4.86 -20.39 -7.86
C ARG A 215 -4.00 -21.61 -7.52
N SER A 216 -3.04 -21.94 -8.37
CA SER A 216 -2.13 -23.07 -8.20
C SER A 216 -0.86 -22.73 -7.41
N TYR A 217 -0.75 -21.51 -6.87
CA TYR A 217 0.46 -21.09 -6.18
C TYR A 217 0.68 -21.90 -4.89
N ASP A 218 1.87 -22.51 -4.77
CA ASP A 218 2.23 -23.37 -3.66
C ASP A 218 2.65 -22.56 -2.42
N ILE A 219 1.67 -22.29 -1.57
CA ILE A 219 1.86 -21.59 -0.29
C ILE A 219 2.74 -22.40 0.67
N ALA A 220 2.72 -23.73 0.61
CA ALA A 220 3.51 -24.57 1.50
C ALA A 220 4.99 -24.53 1.17
N ALA A 221 5.34 -24.63 -0.12
CA ALA A 221 6.70 -24.44 -0.59
C ALA A 221 7.22 -23.03 -0.25
N TRP A 222 6.39 -22.00 -0.42
CA TRP A 222 6.74 -20.62 -0.05
C TRP A 222 7.00 -20.49 1.46
N ALA A 223 6.09 -20.96 2.31
CA ALA A 223 6.22 -20.90 3.76
C ALA A 223 7.47 -21.66 4.25
N MET A 224 7.72 -22.85 3.69
CA MET A 224 8.91 -23.64 4.03
C MET A 224 10.20 -22.90 3.68
N ASN A 225 10.25 -22.28 2.50
CA ASN A 225 11.40 -21.48 2.08
C ASN A 225 11.65 -20.28 3.03
N ILE A 226 10.60 -19.64 3.54
CA ILE A 226 10.75 -18.57 4.53
C ILE A 226 11.25 -19.14 5.85
N THR A 227 10.63 -20.19 6.39
CA THR A 227 11.04 -20.76 7.68
C THR A 227 12.50 -21.21 7.69
N VAL A 228 13.01 -21.71 6.57
CA VAL A 228 14.43 -22.11 6.43
C VAL A 228 15.36 -20.89 6.43
N ASN A 229 14.93 -19.77 5.84
CA ASN A 229 15.77 -18.58 5.64
C ASN A 229 15.58 -17.50 6.72
N GLU A 230 14.44 -17.46 7.39
CA GLU A 230 13.98 -16.42 8.33
C GLU A 230 13.32 -17.09 9.56
N SER A 231 14.03 -17.08 10.69
CA SER A 231 13.73 -17.89 11.89
C SER A 231 12.60 -17.37 12.79
N MET A 232 11.89 -16.29 12.42
CA MET A 232 11.06 -15.54 13.38
C MET A 232 9.56 -15.83 13.36
N VAL A 233 9.01 -16.41 12.29
CA VAL A 233 7.56 -16.67 12.16
C VAL A 233 7.30 -18.18 12.05
N PRO A 234 6.38 -18.75 12.86
CA PRO A 234 6.03 -20.17 12.77
C PRO A 234 5.52 -20.55 11.36
N TYR A 235 5.94 -21.72 10.88
CA TYR A 235 5.53 -22.24 9.57
C TYR A 235 4.01 -22.23 9.35
N MET A 236 3.22 -22.62 10.37
CA MET A 236 1.76 -22.64 10.27
C MET A 236 1.16 -21.24 10.11
N ASP A 237 1.76 -20.21 10.73
CA ASP A 237 1.28 -18.84 10.62
C ASP A 237 1.58 -18.28 9.22
N LEU A 238 2.73 -18.64 8.64
CA LEU A 238 3.06 -18.33 7.25
C LEU A 238 2.07 -19.00 6.29
N ILE A 239 1.74 -20.28 6.46
CA ILE A 239 0.74 -20.97 5.62
C ILE A 239 -0.58 -20.20 5.60
N GLN A 240 -1.03 -19.76 6.76
CA GLN A 240 -2.30 -19.06 6.88
C GLN A 240 -2.22 -17.65 6.27
N LEU A 241 -1.16 -16.91 6.54
CA LEU A 241 -0.90 -15.59 5.96
C LEU A 241 -0.86 -15.66 4.42
N GLY A 242 -0.08 -16.59 3.86
CA GLY A 242 0.01 -16.79 2.43
C GLY A 242 -1.33 -17.20 1.82
N THR A 243 -2.12 -18.01 2.53
CA THR A 243 -3.47 -18.41 2.10
C THR A 243 -4.42 -17.20 2.06
N ILE A 244 -4.39 -16.33 3.08
CA ILE A 244 -5.16 -15.08 3.08
C ILE A 244 -4.80 -14.25 1.86
N TRP A 245 -3.50 -13.99 1.63
CA TRP A 245 -3.03 -13.22 0.48
C TRP A 245 -3.50 -13.79 -0.85
N ARG A 246 -3.40 -15.11 -1.02
CA ARG A 246 -3.85 -15.80 -2.24
C ARG A 246 -5.35 -15.64 -2.48
N LEU A 247 -6.17 -15.87 -1.45
CA LEU A 247 -7.62 -15.74 -1.55
C LEU A 247 -8.03 -14.30 -1.85
N SER A 248 -7.45 -13.31 -1.17
CA SER A 248 -7.71 -11.89 -1.42
C SER A 248 -7.30 -11.48 -2.83
N ALA A 249 -6.13 -11.90 -3.30
CA ALA A 249 -5.69 -11.63 -4.66
C ALA A 249 -6.61 -12.32 -5.71
N GLU A 250 -7.09 -13.53 -5.43
CA GLU A 250 -8.02 -14.25 -6.31
C GLU A 250 -9.35 -13.51 -6.43
N ILE A 251 -9.92 -13.08 -5.30
CA ILE A 251 -11.14 -12.27 -5.28
C ILE A 251 -10.94 -11.00 -6.10
N TYR A 252 -9.85 -10.25 -5.84
CA TYR A 252 -9.52 -9.04 -6.58
C TYR A 252 -9.44 -9.30 -8.10
N ALA A 253 -8.66 -10.31 -8.51
CA ALA A 253 -8.49 -10.70 -9.91
C ALA A 253 -9.81 -11.06 -10.59
N CYS A 254 -10.67 -11.83 -9.91
CA CYS A 254 -12.00 -12.19 -10.42
C CYS A 254 -12.88 -10.96 -10.66
N TYR A 255 -12.89 -9.99 -9.73
CA TYR A 255 -13.63 -8.74 -9.90
C TYR A 255 -13.06 -7.87 -11.02
N VAL A 256 -11.74 -7.80 -11.18
CA VAL A 256 -11.12 -7.09 -12.31
C VAL A 256 -11.57 -7.73 -13.62
N LEU A 257 -11.40 -9.05 -13.78
CA LEU A 257 -11.79 -9.77 -14.98
C LEU A 257 -13.28 -9.63 -15.29
N PHE A 258 -14.14 -9.79 -14.29
CA PHE A 258 -15.59 -9.58 -14.45
C PHE A 258 -15.91 -8.19 -15.02
N ASN A 259 -15.26 -7.14 -14.50
CA ASN A 259 -15.49 -5.78 -15.01
C ASN A 259 -14.94 -5.57 -16.42
N LEU A 260 -13.92 -6.32 -16.84
CA LEU A 260 -13.34 -6.23 -18.18
C LEU A 260 -14.09 -7.07 -19.22
N THR A 261 -14.66 -8.21 -18.84
CA THR A 261 -15.27 -9.18 -19.76
C THR A 261 -16.79 -9.29 -19.66
N GLY A 262 -17.39 -8.86 -18.56
CA GLY A 262 -18.80 -9.09 -18.24
C GLY A 262 -19.13 -10.54 -17.86
N ASP A 263 -18.14 -11.43 -17.76
CA ASP A 263 -18.36 -12.86 -17.51
C ASP A 263 -18.55 -13.14 -16.01
N ALA A 264 -19.82 -13.27 -15.61
CA ALA A 264 -20.20 -13.55 -14.22
C ALA A 264 -19.72 -14.93 -13.73
N SER A 265 -19.40 -15.88 -14.61
CA SER A 265 -18.94 -17.23 -14.22
C SER A 265 -17.58 -17.22 -13.53
N ILE A 266 -16.82 -16.14 -13.68
CA ILE A 266 -15.51 -15.93 -13.04
C ILE A 266 -15.66 -15.66 -11.53
N LEU A 267 -16.78 -15.10 -11.10
CA LEU A 267 -17.02 -14.76 -9.70
C LEU A 267 -17.34 -16.02 -8.89
N LYS A 268 -16.68 -16.16 -7.73
CA LYS A 268 -16.88 -17.28 -6.80
C LYS A 268 -17.21 -16.74 -5.41
N PRO A 269 -18.49 -16.62 -5.04
CA PRO A 269 -18.89 -16.07 -3.74
C PRO A 269 -18.31 -16.81 -2.54
N SER A 270 -18.10 -18.14 -2.66
CA SER A 270 -17.50 -18.96 -1.61
C SER A 270 -16.08 -18.53 -1.22
N LEU A 271 -15.33 -17.88 -2.12
CA LEU A 271 -13.98 -17.40 -1.80
C LEU A 271 -13.98 -16.35 -0.68
N VAL A 272 -15.03 -15.53 -0.60
CA VAL A 272 -15.16 -14.51 0.45
C VAL A 272 -15.42 -15.17 1.79
N ASP A 273 -16.24 -16.22 1.81
CA ASP A 273 -16.50 -17.02 3.01
C ASP A 273 -15.23 -17.75 3.46
N ASP A 274 -14.52 -18.37 2.53
CA ASP A 274 -13.23 -19.03 2.79
C ASP A 274 -12.21 -18.03 3.36
N LEU A 275 -12.11 -16.83 2.77
CA LEU A 275 -11.23 -15.78 3.25
C LEU A 275 -11.59 -15.33 4.67
N ILE A 276 -12.87 -15.07 4.95
CA ILE A 276 -13.34 -14.67 6.28
C ILE A 276 -13.03 -15.76 7.31
N ALA A 277 -13.28 -17.03 6.97
CA ALA A 277 -12.96 -18.15 7.85
C ALA A 277 -11.47 -18.20 8.19
N ARG A 278 -10.58 -17.81 7.27
CA ARG A 278 -9.15 -17.69 7.55
C ARG A 278 -8.84 -16.60 8.56
N TYR A 279 -9.61 -15.53 8.72
CA TYR A 279 -9.28 -14.53 9.74
C TYR A 279 -9.40 -15.05 11.19
N THR A 280 -10.13 -16.15 11.43
CA THR A 280 -10.31 -16.73 12.77
C THR A 280 -8.99 -17.20 13.42
N PHE A 281 -7.91 -17.47 12.66
CA PHE A 281 -6.63 -17.86 13.30
C PHE A 281 -5.88 -16.68 13.93
N LEU A 282 -6.27 -15.44 13.62
CA LEU A 282 -5.63 -14.20 14.05
C LEU A 282 -6.17 -13.68 15.39
N GLU A 283 -7.05 -14.42 16.07
CA GLU A 283 -7.63 -14.05 17.37
C GLU A 283 -6.62 -14.03 18.54
N ARG A 284 -5.31 -14.01 18.25
CA ARG A 284 -4.24 -13.91 19.25
C ARG A 284 -3.96 -12.44 19.52
N GLU A 285 -3.91 -12.05 20.80
CA GLU A 285 -3.83 -10.64 21.24
C GLU A 285 -2.58 -9.87 20.75
N ASP A 286 -1.49 -10.57 20.38
CA ASP A 286 -0.19 -9.96 20.02
C ASP A 286 0.27 -10.29 18.58
N ASP A 287 -0.65 -10.42 17.62
CA ASP A 287 -0.26 -10.83 16.26
C ASP A 287 0.33 -9.68 15.42
N ASN A 288 1.66 -9.57 15.44
CA ASN A 288 2.44 -8.67 14.57
C ASN A 288 2.15 -8.85 13.08
N LEU A 289 1.49 -9.94 12.66
CA LEU A 289 1.05 -10.18 11.29
C LEU A 289 -0.20 -9.37 10.91
N LEU A 290 -0.92 -8.76 11.86
CA LEU A 290 -2.09 -7.94 11.55
C LEU A 290 -1.76 -6.78 10.60
N LYS A 291 -0.57 -6.19 10.73
CA LYS A 291 -0.09 -5.11 9.82
C LYS A 291 0.02 -5.58 8.37
N CYS A 292 0.25 -6.86 8.14
CA CYS A 292 0.35 -7.50 6.83
C CYS A 292 -1.03 -7.63 6.15
N LEU A 293 -2.12 -7.44 6.89
CA LEU A 293 -3.46 -7.81 6.44
C LEU A 293 -4.34 -6.63 6.04
N ILE A 294 -3.82 -5.39 6.08
CA ILE A 294 -4.58 -4.19 5.72
C ILE A 294 -5.26 -4.34 4.35
N TRP A 295 -4.49 -4.73 3.32
CA TRP A 295 -5.03 -4.88 1.98
C TRP A 295 -5.96 -6.10 1.83
N PRO A 296 -5.57 -7.32 2.29
CA PRO A 296 -6.48 -8.46 2.34
C PRO A 296 -7.84 -8.16 3.01
N THR A 297 -7.83 -7.42 4.11
CA THR A 297 -9.02 -7.06 4.89
C THR A 297 -9.89 -6.09 4.11
N PHE A 298 -9.29 -5.12 3.42
CA PHE A 298 -10.02 -4.23 2.51
C PHE A 298 -10.76 -5.02 1.43
N ILE A 299 -10.09 -5.99 0.80
CA ILE A 299 -10.71 -6.84 -0.23
C ILE A 299 -11.85 -7.69 0.33
N ALA A 300 -11.65 -8.32 1.49
CA ALA A 300 -12.72 -9.06 2.17
C ALA A 300 -13.94 -8.17 2.43
N GLY A 301 -13.72 -6.96 2.96
CA GLY A 301 -14.78 -5.99 3.21
C GLY A 301 -15.49 -5.51 1.95
N ALA A 302 -14.75 -5.24 0.87
CA ALA A 302 -15.30 -4.80 -0.40
C ALA A 302 -16.11 -5.90 -1.12
N ALA A 303 -15.68 -7.16 -1.02
CA ALA A 303 -16.34 -8.30 -1.64
C ALA A 303 -17.53 -8.84 -0.82
N THR A 304 -17.66 -8.46 0.47
CA THR A 304 -18.77 -8.91 1.33
C THR A 304 -20.08 -8.22 0.95
N ILE A 305 -20.97 -9.00 0.33
CA ILE A 305 -22.30 -8.56 -0.14
C ILE A 305 -23.36 -8.62 0.97
N ASN A 306 -23.13 -9.44 2.02
CA ASN A 306 -24.09 -9.67 3.09
C ASN A 306 -24.06 -8.55 4.15
N GLN A 307 -25.16 -7.80 4.29
CA GLN A 307 -25.28 -6.71 5.27
C GLN A 307 -25.17 -7.19 6.72
N GLN A 308 -25.56 -8.44 7.03
CA GLN A 308 -25.44 -9.04 8.38
C GLN A 308 -23.99 -9.36 8.77
N ARG A 309 -23.10 -9.52 7.79
CA ARG A 309 -21.65 -9.73 7.99
C ARG A 309 -20.85 -8.43 7.91
N ARG A 310 -21.51 -7.27 8.04
CA ARG A 310 -20.89 -5.95 8.21
C ARG A 310 -20.85 -5.42 9.68
N PRO A 311 -20.68 -6.23 10.75
CA PRO A 311 -20.50 -5.62 12.07
C PRO A 311 -19.15 -4.87 12.19
N TRP A 312 -18.18 -5.12 11.30
CA TRP A 312 -16.90 -4.41 11.26
C TRP A 312 -17.02 -2.92 10.91
N LYS A 313 -18.15 -2.46 10.34
CA LYS A 313 -18.44 -1.01 10.18
C LYS A 313 -18.70 -0.30 11.51
N ALA A 314 -19.02 -1.03 12.58
CA ALA A 314 -19.30 -0.45 13.90
C ALA A 314 -18.14 -0.67 14.90
N TYR A 315 -17.37 -1.76 14.76
CA TYR A 315 -16.29 -2.10 15.70
C TYR A 315 -14.89 -1.64 15.29
N GLY A 316 -14.67 -1.17 14.06
CA GLY A 316 -13.43 -0.49 13.65
C GLY A 316 -13.20 0.89 14.27
N ARG A 317 -13.96 1.26 15.32
CA ARG A 317 -13.80 2.49 16.08
C ARG A 317 -12.85 2.36 17.29
N ASN A 318 -12.40 1.14 17.62
CA ASN A 318 -11.54 0.88 18.79
C ASN A 318 -10.26 0.08 18.46
N MET A 319 -9.84 0.00 17.19
CA MET A 319 -8.60 -0.69 16.80
C MET A 319 -7.78 0.07 15.74
N ILE A 320 -7.81 1.40 15.81
CA ILE A 320 -6.75 2.31 15.35
C ILE A 320 -6.63 3.38 16.43
#